data_AF-A0A3R7BF99-F1
#
_entry.id   AF-A0A3R7BF99-F1
#
_cell.length_a   1.000
_cell.length_b   1.000
_cell.length_c   1.000
_cell.angle_alpha   90.00
_cell.angle_beta   90.00
_cell.angle_gamma   90.00
#
_symmetry.space_group_name_H-M   'P 1'
#
loop_
_entity.id
_entity.type
_entity.pdbx_description
1 polymer ?
#
loop_
_entity_poly.entity_id
_entity_poly.type
_entity_poly.pdbx_seq_one_letter_code
_entity_poly.pdbx_strand_id
1 'polypeptide(L)'
;MKYEFIEPLQERPKVKKKIRYKSTIAEKILNEFKESDAKYAKVSFEKLKGIYKSPAFTSRALGRIAKRLGLKEKISIYSDENNIYLEKL
;
A
#
# COMPACT_ATOMS: atom_id res chain seq x y z
N MET A 1 7.52 18.71 32.34
CA MET A 1 6.27 18.41 31.60
C MET A 1 5.97 16.93 31.77
N LYS A 2 4.84 16.57 32.41
CA LYS A 2 4.33 15.19 32.42
C LYS A 2 3.27 15.11 31.31
N TYR A 3 3.50 14.25 30.33
CA TYR A 3 2.52 13.97 29.27
C TYR A 3 1.46 12.98 29.79
N GLU A 4 0.21 13.11 29.36
CA GLU A 4 -0.92 12.27 29.81
C GLU A 4 -0.88 10.84 29.23
N PHE A 5 -0.34 10.67 28.02
CA PHE A 5 -0.37 9.39 27.29
C PHE A 5 0.99 8.92 26.75
N ILE A 6 2.06 9.72 26.91
CA ILE A 6 3.35 9.48 26.24
C ILE A 6 4.47 9.39 27.27
N GLU A 7 5.24 8.32 27.21
CA GLU A 7 6.48 8.18 27.98
C GLU A 7 7.70 8.54 27.12
N PRO A 8 8.51 9.53 27.52
CA PRO A 8 9.71 9.89 26.77
C PRO A 8 10.78 8.81 26.90
N LEU A 9 11.19 8.23 25.78
CA LEU A 9 12.28 7.25 25.72
C LEU A 9 13.62 7.96 25.55
N GLN A 10 14.61 7.60 26.36
CA GLN A 10 15.98 8.13 26.24
C GLN A 10 16.73 7.55 25.03
N GLU A 11 16.38 6.32 24.61
CA GLU A 11 17.01 5.65 23.47
C GLU A 11 15.97 5.08 22.50
N ARG A 12 16.38 4.94 21.23
CA ARG A 12 15.53 4.34 20.19
C ARG A 12 15.37 2.84 20.44
N PRO A 13 14.13 2.32 20.62
CA PRO A 13 13.93 0.90 20.84
C PRO A 13 14.40 0.08 19.63
N LYS A 14 15.25 -0.92 19.89
CA LYS A 14 15.78 -1.85 18.87
C LYS A 14 14.73 -2.93 18.55
N VAL A 15 13.69 -2.56 17.81
CA VAL A 15 12.65 -3.51 17.37
C VAL A 15 13.16 -4.35 16.20
N LYS A 16 13.14 -5.69 16.32
CA LYS A 16 13.44 -6.59 15.19
C LYS A 16 12.42 -6.33 14.07
N LYS A 17 12.88 -5.82 12.93
CA LYS A 17 12.04 -5.69 11.73
C LYS A 17 11.63 -7.10 11.30
N LYS A 18 10.37 -7.48 11.49
CA LYS A 18 9.84 -8.70 10.88
C LYS A 18 9.86 -8.50 9.37
N ILE A 19 10.80 -9.17 8.71
CA ILE A 19 10.87 -9.25 7.27
C ILE A 19 9.70 -10.13 6.82
N ARG A 20 8.60 -9.52 6.35
CA ARG A 20 7.51 -10.22 5.68
C ARG A 20 7.72 -10.09 4.17
N TYR A 21 8.53 -10.96 3.60
CA TYR A 21 8.51 -11.25 2.16
C TYR A 21 7.56 -12.43 1.94
N LYS A 22 6.28 -12.13 1.75
CA LYS A 22 5.38 -12.97 0.95
C LYS A 22 4.97 -12.09 -0.22
N SER A 23 5.01 -12.64 -1.43
CA SER A 23 4.50 -11.96 -2.61
C SER A 23 3.04 -11.60 -2.37
N THR A 24 2.81 -10.31 -2.13
CA THR A 24 1.47 -9.85 -1.72
C THR A 24 0.60 -9.69 -2.95
N ILE A 25 -0.71 -9.82 -2.79
CA ILE A 25 -1.67 -9.51 -3.84
C ILE A 25 -1.45 -8.09 -4.40
N ALA A 26 -0.96 -7.16 -3.57
CA ALA A 26 -0.51 -5.85 -4.03
C ALA A 26 0.65 -5.89 -5.06
N GLU A 27 1.62 -6.79 -4.92
CA GLU A 27 2.70 -6.96 -5.92
C GLU A 27 2.14 -7.49 -7.24
N LYS A 28 1.22 -8.47 -7.19
CA LYS A 28 0.57 -9.00 -8.40
C LYS A 28 -0.20 -7.92 -9.15
N ILE A 29 -1.04 -7.15 -8.45
CA ILE A 29 -1.82 -6.05 -9.03
C ILE A 29 -0.91 -5.02 -9.71
N LEU A 30 0.19 -4.63 -9.06
CA LEU A 30 1.10 -3.62 -9.61
C LEU A 30 1.88 -4.14 -10.82
N ASN A 31 2.28 -5.41 -10.83
CA ASN A 31 2.95 -6.01 -11.99
C ASN A 31 1.98 -6.14 -13.17
N GLU A 32 0.76 -6.60 -12.93
CA GLU A 32 -0.29 -6.70 -13.97
C GLU A 32 -0.59 -5.32 -14.58
N PHE A 33 -0.73 -4.27 -13.75
CA PHE A 33 -0.93 -2.92 -14.26
C PHE A 33 0.29 -2.37 -15.00
N LYS A 34 1.51 -2.70 -14.56
CA LYS A 34 2.75 -2.31 -15.22
C LYS A 34 2.86 -2.93 -16.62
N GLU A 35 2.50 -4.20 -16.75
CA GLU A 35 2.52 -4.95 -18.02
C GLU A 35 1.37 -4.56 -18.95
N SER A 36 0.26 -4.06 -18.42
CA SER A 36 -0.84 -3.54 -19.23
C SER A 36 -0.47 -2.25 -19.97
N ASP A 37 -1.01 -2.00 -21.16
CA ASP A 37 -0.87 -0.71 -21.85
C ASP A 37 -1.84 0.38 -21.35
N ALA A 38 -2.66 0.07 -20.35
CA ALA A 38 -3.68 0.98 -19.84
C ALA A 38 -3.06 2.20 -19.12
N LYS A 39 -3.54 3.41 -19.44
CA LYS A 39 -3.22 4.62 -18.68
C LYS A 39 -3.90 4.65 -17.31
N TYR A 40 -5.14 4.16 -17.24
CA TYR A 40 -5.97 4.13 -16.05
C TYR A 40 -6.49 2.70 -15.80
N ALA A 41 -6.51 2.25 -14.55
CA ALA A 41 -7.09 0.96 -14.17
C ALA A 41 -7.89 1.06 -12.87
N LYS A 42 -8.92 0.21 -12.77
CA LYS A 42 -9.77 0.05 -11.58
C LYS A 42 -9.61 -1.36 -11.02
N VAL A 43 -9.39 -1.44 -9.71
CA VAL A 43 -9.46 -2.69 -8.94
C VAL A 43 -10.69 -2.61 -8.03
N SER A 44 -11.69 -3.45 -8.32
CA SER A 44 -12.86 -3.57 -7.46
C SER A 44 -12.46 -4.15 -6.10
N PHE A 45 -12.82 -3.44 -5.01
CA PHE A 45 -12.51 -3.92 -3.66
C PHE A 45 -13.25 -5.22 -3.32
N GLU A 46 -14.36 -5.52 -3.99
CA GLU A 46 -15.07 -6.80 -3.82
C GLU A 46 -14.16 -8.00 -4.08
N LYS A 47 -13.28 -7.92 -5.08
CA LYS A 47 -12.30 -8.97 -5.39
C LYS A 47 -11.20 -9.11 -4.33
N LEU A 48 -11.10 -8.13 -3.42
CA LEU A 48 -10.09 -8.05 -2.38
C LEU A 48 -10.67 -8.24 -0.97
N LYS A 49 -12.00 -8.40 -0.85
CA LYS A 49 -12.68 -8.71 0.41
C LYS A 49 -12.10 -10.00 0.98
N GLY A 50 -11.70 -9.96 2.24
CA GLY A 50 -11.03 -11.07 2.94
C GLY A 50 -9.50 -11.00 2.94
N ILE A 51 -8.89 -10.22 2.05
CA ILE A 51 -7.43 -9.97 2.06
C ILE A 51 -7.12 -8.63 2.73
N TYR A 52 -7.85 -7.59 2.34
CA TYR A 52 -7.68 -6.23 2.85
C TYR A 52 -8.95 -5.77 3.57
N LYS A 53 -8.79 -4.86 4.54
CA LYS A 53 -9.89 -4.38 5.40
C LYS A 53 -10.78 -3.34 4.73
N SER A 54 -10.22 -2.51 3.84
CA SER A 54 -10.93 -1.44 3.14
C SER A 54 -10.17 -0.99 1.90
N PRO A 55 -10.80 -0.29 0.92
CA PRO A 55 -10.12 0.26 -0.24
C PRO A 55 -8.97 1.20 0.15
N ALA A 56 -9.19 2.06 1.16
CA ALA A 56 -8.16 2.96 1.69
C ALA A 56 -6.96 2.21 2.29
N PHE A 57 -7.18 1.05 2.91
CA PHE A 57 -6.09 0.22 3.41
C PHE A 57 -5.34 -0.47 2.27
N THR A 58 -6.06 -0.90 1.24
CA THR A 58 -5.51 -1.49 0.02
C THR A 58 -4.64 -0.47 -0.74
N SER A 59 -5.13 0.76 -0.97
CA SER A 59 -4.38 1.80 -1.67
C SER A 59 -3.07 2.15 -0.95
N ARG A 60 -3.10 2.23 0.40
CA ARG A 60 -1.89 2.38 1.22
C ARG A 60 -0.94 1.18 1.11
N ALA A 61 -1.47 -0.04 1.07
CA ALA A 61 -0.65 -1.23 0.88
C ALA A 61 0.04 -1.22 -0.50
N LEU A 62 -0.72 -0.93 -1.55
CA LEU A 62 -0.21 -0.77 -2.92
C LEU A 62 0.83 0.33 -2.99
N GLY A 63 0.59 1.52 -2.43
CA GLY A 63 1.57 2.61 -2.42
C GLY A 63 2.89 2.25 -1.75
N ARG A 64 2.86 1.48 -0.65
CA ARG A 64 4.09 0.98 0.02
C ARG A 64 4.87 0.01 -0.87
N ILE A 65 4.17 -0.87 -1.57
CA ILE A 65 4.80 -1.84 -2.49
C ILE A 65 5.31 -1.12 -3.74
N ALA A 66 4.53 -0.21 -4.33
CA ALA A 66 4.94 0.60 -5.47
C ALA A 66 6.22 1.38 -5.17
N LYS A 67 6.34 1.97 -3.97
CA LYS A 67 7.59 2.61 -3.52
C LYS A 67 8.77 1.62 -3.46
N ARG A 68 8.54 0.40 -2.98
CA ARG A 68 9.57 -0.65 -2.92
C ARG A 68 10.01 -1.09 -4.33
N LEU A 69 9.09 -1.15 -5.28
CA LEU A 69 9.34 -1.51 -6.67
C LEU A 69 9.90 -0.36 -7.52
N GLY A 70 10.14 0.83 -6.93
CA GLY A 70 10.64 1.99 -7.68
C GLY A 70 9.60 2.60 -8.64
N LEU A 71 8.30 2.39 -8.37
CA LEU A 71 7.18 2.85 -9.20
C LEU A 71 6.52 4.13 -8.66
N LYS A 72 7.00 4.70 -7.55
CA LYS A 72 6.35 5.80 -6.83
C LYS A 72 6.06 7.04 -7.72
N GLU A 73 6.93 7.31 -8.69
CA GLU A 73 6.82 8.47 -9.59
C GLU A 73 6.29 8.08 -10.98
N LYS A 74 6.02 6.79 -11.20
CA LYS A 74 5.50 6.26 -12.46
C LYS A 74 4.01 5.95 -12.38
N ILE A 75 3.50 5.77 -11.17
CA ILE A 75 2.13 5.34 -10.91
C ILE A 75 1.54 6.13 -9.75
N SER A 76 0.40 6.77 -9.98
CA SER A 76 -0.48 7.31 -8.94
C SER A 76 -1.48 6.26 -8.49
N ILE A 77 -1.76 6.21 -7.19
CA ILE A 77 -2.66 5.23 -6.57
C ILE A 77 -3.60 5.96 -5.61
N TYR A 78 -4.90 5.82 -5.84
CA TYR A 78 -5.94 6.44 -5.02
C TYR A 78 -7.14 5.49 -4.89
N SER A 79 -8.07 5.82 -4.00
CA SER A 79 -9.23 4.97 -3.70
C SER A 79 -10.44 5.81 -3.32
N ASP A 80 -11.62 5.34 -3.69
CA ASP A 80 -12.89 5.82 -3.15
C ASP A 80 -13.42 4.82 -2.09
N GLU A 81 -14.72 4.88 -1.78
CA GLU A 81 -15.38 3.99 -0.81
C GLU A 81 -15.46 2.53 -1.27
N ASN A 82 -15.32 2.26 -2.57
CA ASN A 82 -15.65 0.96 -3.17
C ASN A 82 -14.51 0.35 -3.99
N ASN A 83 -13.54 1.13 -4.45
CA ASN A 83 -12.57 0.75 -5.46
C ASN A 83 -11.20 1.39 -5.20
N ILE A 84 -10.20 0.81 -5.84
CA ILE A 84 -8.86 1.35 -5.95
C ILE A 84 -8.60 1.68 -7.42
N TYR A 85 -7.92 2.79 -7.65
CA TYR A 85 -7.57 3.28 -8.96
C TYR A 85 -6.05 3.41 -9.08
N LEU A 86 -5.56 3.08 -10.28
CA LEU A 86 -4.17 3.17 -10.67
C LEU A 86 -4.08 4.02 -11.93
N GLU A 87 -3.11 4.93 -11.96
CA GLU A 87 -2.87 5.82 -13.10
C GLU A 87 -1.37 5.84 -13.39
N LYS A 88 -0.99 5.71 -14.67
CA LYS A 88 0.39 5.94 -15.11
C LYS A 88 0.66 7.44 -15.26
N LEU A 89 1.76 7.90 -14.66
CA LEU A 89 2.25 9.27 -14.72
C LEU A 89 3.22 9.46 -15.88
#